data_AF-A0A6A6YYQ6-F1
#
_entry.id   AF-A0A6A6YYQ6-F1
#
_cell.length_a   1.000
_cell.length_b   1.000
_cell.length_c   1.000
_cell.angle_alpha   90.00
_cell.angle_beta   90.00
_cell.angle_gamma   90.00
#
_symmetry.space_group_name_H-M   'P 1'
#
loop_
_entity.id
_entity.type
_entity.pdbx_description
1 polymer ?
#
loop_
_entity_poly.entity_id
_entity_poly.type
_entity_poly.pdbx_seq_one_letter_code
_entity_poly.pdbx_strand_id
1 'polypeptide(L)'
;MIIFPAIRGLCLLILQPRALNDDGRNNRSRRSLRHTSTTKAAAAQDGSLRAVSVPSCGTVNDASPHYMMAWRLARRPFTVYGVWIMSTMHSKGIPEVRLTAKHIRYGSFALFIVFVCSLGLWSDSILFPLHKLSPIAASLELPANSTLGFGALLAVSPSTSPRRHGLIQAANVTDIQITFPELPKWTDEDEQNFRAPSGVGDSSLTKGMIFAWLSHLHVLRWFLESGLETALIMEDDMDWDIHLRTLQIPRVAASIRSLFNQTKDPSLYYYGDLNRWDMIYLGHFDRWSWLGTEIGVGVLIPSNLTDHPHRYILDDTMPPRYDMHPEMASVLTALDVPPNTRILHPSKFPFGSWAYAVTRESAARILSDDVASAAAPKWAQMDSLDNALSRACGGGALRCYTVNPEIFHHLEGPKNSLIDYNYDRAEKSEAVINQRLRTGETDHIRCGFASGHFEFGNNTKLLKHFQKEVGRKGRCLKPGRDALE
;
A
#
# COMPACT_ATOMS: atom_id res chain seq x y z
N MET A 1 -45.00 2.58 -32.36
CA MET A 1 -45.67 2.17 -31.11
C MET A 1 -44.59 2.04 -30.05
N ILE A 2 -44.29 3.14 -29.36
CA ILE A 2 -43.26 3.22 -28.31
C ILE A 2 -43.99 3.68 -27.06
N ILE A 3 -44.02 2.81 -26.06
CA ILE A 3 -44.76 2.98 -24.80
C ILE A 3 -43.73 3.30 -23.71
N PHE A 4 -43.87 4.47 -23.09
CA PHE A 4 -43.26 4.80 -21.80
C PHE A 4 -43.99 4.08 -20.66
N PRO A 5 -43.30 3.81 -19.55
CA PRO A 5 -43.88 4.05 -18.22
C PRO A 5 -42.93 4.94 -17.41
N ALA A 6 -43.36 6.12 -16.97
CA ALA A 6 -44.23 6.38 -15.83
C ALA A 6 -43.55 6.11 -14.47
N ILE A 7 -43.03 7.19 -13.91
CA ILE A 7 -42.61 7.40 -12.52
C ILE A 7 -43.80 7.17 -11.58
N ARG A 8 -43.60 6.43 -10.48
CA ARG A 8 -44.34 6.58 -9.21
C ARG A 8 -43.61 5.84 -8.08
N GLY A 9 -43.60 6.45 -6.89
CA GLY A 9 -43.65 5.69 -5.63
C GLY A 9 -42.51 5.90 -4.65
N LEU A 10 -42.48 7.07 -4.02
CA LEU A 10 -41.79 7.35 -2.77
C LEU A 10 -42.37 6.46 -1.64
N CYS A 11 -41.54 5.69 -0.93
CA CYS A 11 -41.90 5.12 0.37
C CYS A 11 -40.71 5.25 1.33
N LEU A 12 -40.77 6.29 2.17
CA LEU A 12 -39.95 6.42 3.36
C LEU A 12 -40.36 5.36 4.37
N LEU A 13 -39.41 4.54 4.82
CA LEU A 13 -39.54 3.75 6.05
C LEU A 13 -38.56 4.34 7.08
N ILE A 14 -39.13 5.19 7.93
CA ILE A 14 -38.51 5.73 9.13
C ILE A 14 -38.59 4.64 10.19
N LEU A 15 -37.46 4.16 10.70
CA LEU A 15 -37.38 3.41 11.95
C LEU A 15 -36.45 4.16 12.90
N GLN A 16 -37.06 4.78 13.92
CA GLN A 16 -36.38 5.27 15.11
C GLN A 16 -36.51 4.25 16.26
N PRO A 17 -35.59 4.28 17.24
CA PRO A 17 -35.34 3.18 18.17
C PRO A 17 -36.31 3.19 19.35
N ARG A 18 -36.66 2.00 19.86
CA ARG A 18 -37.29 1.83 21.18
C ARG A 18 -36.29 1.23 22.16
N ALA A 19 -35.92 2.03 23.14
CA ALA A 19 -35.44 1.57 24.44
C ALA A 19 -36.65 1.12 25.28
N LEU A 20 -36.51 0.03 26.03
CA LEU A 20 -37.28 -0.24 27.25
C LEU A 20 -36.40 -1.08 28.21
N ASN A 21 -36.37 -0.60 29.46
CA ASN A 21 -35.63 -1.09 30.61
C ASN A 21 -36.15 -2.43 31.15
N ASP A 22 -35.20 -3.18 31.72
CA ASP A 22 -35.17 -3.84 33.04
C ASP A 22 -36.45 -4.50 33.59
N ASP A 23 -36.41 -5.83 33.79
CA ASP A 23 -36.42 -6.44 35.13
C ASP A 23 -36.42 -7.98 35.05
N GLY A 24 -35.82 -8.65 36.04
CA GLY A 24 -36.30 -9.95 36.50
C GLY A 24 -35.35 -11.16 36.40
N ARG A 25 -34.63 -11.37 37.50
CA ARG A 25 -34.03 -12.64 37.98
C ARG A 25 -34.82 -13.90 37.56
N ASN A 26 -34.10 -14.95 37.13
CA ASN A 26 -34.08 -16.20 37.92
C ASN A 26 -33.04 -17.23 37.48
N ASN A 27 -32.42 -17.82 38.49
CA ASN A 27 -31.62 -19.04 38.48
C ASN A 27 -32.28 -20.19 37.72
N ARG A 28 -31.48 -20.94 36.94
CA ARG A 28 -31.57 -22.41 36.95
C ARG A 28 -30.30 -23.07 36.44
N SER A 29 -29.98 -24.14 37.17
CA SER A 29 -28.83 -25.02 37.13
C SER A 29 -28.84 -26.03 35.97
N ARG A 30 -27.72 -26.77 35.88
CA ARG A 30 -27.40 -28.03 35.16
C ARG A 30 -26.43 -27.78 34.00
N ARG A 31 -25.41 -28.60 33.73
CA ARG A 31 -24.96 -29.91 34.23
C ARG A 31 -23.52 -30.04 33.71
N SER A 32 -22.55 -30.32 34.58
CA SER A 32 -21.74 -31.56 34.56
C SER A 32 -21.71 -32.32 33.24
N LEU A 33 -20.53 -32.37 32.62
CA LEU A 33 -20.00 -33.59 31.99
C LEU A 33 -18.49 -33.65 32.24
N ARG A 34 -18.12 -34.58 33.12
CA ARG A 34 -16.74 -35.06 33.32
C ARG A 34 -16.33 -35.87 32.09
N HIS A 35 -15.10 -35.67 31.62
CA HIS A 35 -14.31 -36.76 31.05
C HIS A 35 -12.94 -36.78 31.70
N THR A 36 -12.65 -37.93 32.31
CA THR A 36 -11.42 -38.34 32.96
C THR A 36 -10.53 -39.10 31.97
N SER A 37 -9.25 -38.76 31.91
CA SER A 37 -8.17 -39.70 31.58
C SER A 37 -6.85 -39.12 32.14
N THR A 38 -6.49 -39.54 33.35
CA THR A 38 -5.36 -40.43 33.66
C THR A 38 -3.97 -39.83 33.42
N THR A 39 -3.38 -39.40 34.54
CA THR A 39 -1.99 -39.05 34.76
C THR A 39 -1.09 -40.29 34.87
N LYS A 40 0.16 -40.16 34.41
CA LYS A 40 1.32 -40.90 34.91
C LYS A 40 2.34 -39.90 35.45
N ALA A 41 2.83 -40.19 36.65
CA ALA A 41 3.66 -39.34 37.50
C ALA A 41 5.16 -39.44 37.17
N ALA A 42 5.94 -38.40 37.53
CA ALA A 42 7.14 -38.51 38.36
C ALA A 42 7.72 -37.13 38.75
N ALA A 43 7.77 -36.90 40.07
CA ALA A 43 8.83 -36.30 40.90
C ALA A 43 9.52 -34.97 40.54
N ALA A 44 9.42 -33.99 41.46
CA ALA A 44 10.52 -33.51 42.34
C ALA A 44 10.55 -31.97 42.56
N GLN A 45 10.78 -31.60 43.84
CA GLN A 45 11.39 -30.37 44.40
C GLN A 45 10.56 -29.07 44.34
N ASP A 46 10.02 -28.56 45.45
CA ASP A 46 10.67 -27.84 46.58
C ASP A 46 11.28 -26.49 46.18
N GLY A 47 10.86 -25.41 46.85
CA GLY A 47 11.50 -24.10 46.75
C GLY A 47 10.59 -22.87 46.65
N SER A 48 10.20 -22.32 47.80
CA SER A 48 10.14 -20.88 48.09
C SER A 48 9.26 -19.96 47.22
N LEU A 49 8.06 -19.66 47.73
CA LEU A 49 7.34 -18.41 47.46
C LEU A 49 8.03 -17.26 48.19
N ARG A 50 8.67 -16.34 47.45
CA ARG A 50 8.93 -14.96 47.91
C ARG A 50 8.03 -14.01 47.14
N ALA A 51 7.12 -13.38 47.87
CA ALA A 51 6.37 -12.22 47.43
C ALA A 51 7.35 -11.08 47.14
N VAL A 52 7.33 -10.56 45.91
CA VAL A 52 7.97 -9.29 45.57
C VAL A 52 6.85 -8.25 45.42
N SER A 53 6.94 -7.27 46.31
CA SER A 53 6.11 -6.07 46.42
C SER A 53 6.16 -5.22 45.16
N VAL A 54 4.97 -4.87 44.67
CA VAL A 54 4.73 -3.80 43.69
C VAL A 54 4.91 -2.44 44.37
N PRO A 55 5.72 -1.50 43.85
CA PRO A 55 5.61 -0.10 44.24
C PRO A 55 4.67 0.65 43.30
N SER A 56 3.76 1.35 43.95
CA SER A 56 2.75 2.28 43.44
C SER A 56 3.33 3.44 42.63
N CYS A 57 2.51 3.90 41.67
CA CYS A 57 2.61 5.19 40.99
C CYS A 57 2.98 6.34 41.95
N GLY A 58 4.10 7.01 41.67
CA GLY A 58 4.44 8.31 42.21
C GLY A 58 4.27 9.37 41.11
N THR A 59 3.32 10.28 41.32
CA THR A 59 3.22 11.55 40.62
C THR A 59 4.33 12.48 41.08
N VAL A 60 5.13 13.03 40.17
CA VAL A 60 6.04 14.14 40.45
C VAL A 60 5.88 15.21 39.36
N ASN A 61 5.49 16.40 39.84
CA ASN A 61 5.51 17.69 39.15
C ASN A 61 6.92 18.32 39.19
N ASP A 62 7.11 19.33 38.33
CA ASP A 62 8.19 20.33 38.24
C ASP A 62 9.48 19.90 37.50
N ALA A 63 10.08 20.65 36.55
CA ALA A 63 9.78 21.95 35.94
C ALA A 63 10.61 22.17 34.64
N SER A 64 10.00 22.79 33.61
CA SER A 64 10.46 23.92 32.74
C SER A 64 11.80 23.87 31.92
N PRO A 65 12.05 24.80 30.96
CA PRO A 65 11.31 25.04 29.70
C PRO A 65 12.25 25.36 28.50
N HIS A 66 12.14 24.75 27.30
CA HIS A 66 12.74 25.37 26.09
C HIS A 66 11.97 25.03 24.79
N TYR A 67 11.73 26.08 24.00
CA TYR A 67 11.13 26.13 22.65
C TYR A 67 9.60 26.06 22.51
N MET A 68 8.92 27.17 22.85
CA MET A 68 7.69 27.58 22.16
C MET A 68 8.03 28.65 21.12
N MET A 69 7.86 28.34 19.83
CA MET A 69 7.73 29.35 18.78
C MET A 69 6.25 29.68 18.60
N ALA A 70 5.92 30.94 18.89
CA ALA A 70 4.57 31.50 18.82
C ALA A 70 4.12 31.70 17.36
N TRP A 71 2.96 31.15 17.00
CA TRP A 71 2.17 31.64 15.86
C TRP A 71 1.21 32.72 16.35
N ARG A 72 1.50 33.98 16.00
CA ARG A 72 0.59 35.11 16.23
C ARG A 72 -0.55 35.07 15.22
N LEU A 73 -1.77 34.97 15.75
CA LEU A 73 -3.02 35.29 15.06
C LEU A 73 -3.03 36.77 14.64
N ALA A 74 -3.08 37.03 13.33
CA ALA A 74 -3.47 38.33 12.79
C ALA A 74 -4.91 38.25 12.27
N ARG A 75 -5.86 38.71 13.09
CA ARG A 75 -7.24 39.01 12.63
C ARG A 75 -7.19 40.27 11.77
N ARG A 76 -7.65 40.19 10.52
CA ARG A 76 -8.00 41.37 9.69
C ARG A 76 -9.53 41.49 9.61
N PRO A 77 -10.11 42.69 9.76
CA PRO A 77 -11.54 42.89 9.57
C PRO A 77 -11.86 43.02 8.07
N PHE A 78 -12.93 42.38 7.62
CA PHE A 78 -13.52 42.62 6.30
C PHE A 78 -14.41 43.87 6.37
N THR A 79 -14.11 44.86 5.55
CA THR A 79 -14.94 46.05 5.32
C THR A 79 -15.86 45.76 4.13
N VAL A 80 -17.18 45.83 4.35
CA VAL A 80 -18.20 45.72 3.29
C VAL A 80 -18.44 47.11 2.71
N TYR A 81 -18.14 47.30 1.43
CA TYR A 81 -18.58 48.48 0.67
C TYR A 81 -19.99 48.22 0.12
N GLY A 82 -21.00 48.81 0.74
CA GLY A 82 -22.34 48.95 0.17
C GLY A 82 -22.39 50.18 -0.73
N VAL A 83 -22.74 50.00 -2.00
CA VAL A 83 -23.06 51.11 -2.90
C VAL A 83 -24.57 51.26 -2.97
N TRP A 84 -25.05 52.35 -2.37
CA TRP A 84 -26.40 52.88 -2.52
C TRP A 84 -26.46 53.72 -3.81
N ILE A 85 -27.38 53.42 -4.72
CA ILE A 85 -27.83 54.37 -5.74
C ILE A 85 -29.33 54.55 -5.55
N MET A 86 -29.70 55.65 -4.90
CA MET A 86 -31.01 56.27 -5.08
C MET A 86 -30.90 57.31 -6.20
N SER A 87 -31.80 57.25 -7.17
CA SER A 87 -32.19 58.44 -7.91
C SER A 87 -33.68 58.38 -8.24
N THR A 88 -34.39 59.35 -7.69
CA THR A 88 -35.79 59.68 -7.91
C THR A 88 -35.92 60.54 -9.16
N MET A 89 -36.84 60.25 -10.08
CA MET A 89 -37.42 61.27 -10.97
C MET A 89 -38.84 60.91 -11.46
N HIS A 90 -39.79 61.72 -10.98
CA HIS A 90 -40.95 62.34 -11.64
C HIS A 90 -41.62 61.64 -12.85
N SER A 91 -42.91 61.29 -12.66
CA SER A 91 -43.83 60.97 -13.76
C SER A 91 -44.40 62.25 -14.40
N LYS A 92 -44.23 62.40 -15.71
CA LYS A 92 -45.12 63.17 -16.59
C LYS A 92 -45.64 62.22 -17.68
N GLY A 93 -46.93 62.30 -17.99
CA GLY A 93 -47.68 61.23 -18.65
C GLY A 93 -47.70 61.18 -20.17
N ILE A 94 -48.47 60.16 -20.62
CA ILE A 94 -49.14 59.93 -21.93
C ILE A 94 -48.26 59.31 -23.05
N PRO A 95 -48.75 58.41 -23.96
CA PRO A 95 -50.03 57.68 -24.06
C PRO A 95 -49.91 56.13 -24.12
N GLU A 96 -51.05 55.45 -23.93
CA GLU A 96 -51.26 54.04 -24.27
C GLU A 96 -50.96 53.73 -25.74
N VAL A 97 -50.15 52.69 -25.99
CA VAL A 97 -50.07 52.01 -27.30
C VAL A 97 -50.72 50.64 -27.17
N ARG A 98 -51.92 50.49 -27.72
CA ARG A 98 -52.59 49.20 -27.91
C ARG A 98 -51.82 48.36 -28.93
N LEU A 99 -51.09 47.35 -28.46
CA LEU A 99 -50.47 46.34 -29.31
C LEU A 99 -51.52 45.31 -29.75
N THR A 100 -51.88 45.34 -31.03
CA THR A 100 -52.78 44.37 -31.67
C THR A 100 -52.12 42.99 -31.82
N ALA A 101 -52.91 41.93 -31.68
CA ALA A 101 -52.54 40.51 -31.57
C ALA A 101 -51.77 39.85 -32.74
N LYS A 102 -51.16 40.61 -33.66
CA LYS A 102 -50.34 40.08 -34.76
C LYS A 102 -48.82 40.03 -34.48
N HIS A 103 -48.33 40.66 -33.41
CA HIS A 103 -46.91 40.58 -33.02
C HIS A 103 -46.57 39.48 -32.01
N ILE A 104 -47.58 38.78 -31.47
CA ILE A 104 -47.40 37.73 -30.46
C ILE A 104 -46.90 36.41 -31.09
N ARG A 105 -47.16 36.16 -32.38
CA ARG A 105 -46.76 34.89 -33.03
C ARG A 105 -45.30 34.83 -33.47
N TYR A 106 -44.61 35.97 -33.64
CA TYR A 106 -43.19 35.99 -34.00
C TYR A 106 -42.27 36.12 -32.78
N GLY A 107 -42.73 36.75 -31.69
CA GLY A 107 -41.97 36.84 -30.44
C GLY A 107 -41.80 35.49 -29.73
N SER A 108 -42.82 34.64 -29.75
CA SER A 108 -42.75 33.31 -29.11
C SER A 108 -41.84 32.32 -29.83
N PHE A 109 -41.68 32.44 -31.16
CA PHE A 109 -40.77 31.57 -31.91
C PHE A 109 -39.30 31.99 -31.72
N ALA A 110 -39.04 33.30 -31.66
CA ALA A 110 -37.71 33.83 -31.35
C ALA A 110 -37.27 33.46 -29.92
N LEU A 111 -38.16 33.54 -28.94
CA LEU A 111 -37.88 33.12 -27.56
C LEU A 111 -37.65 31.60 -27.44
N PHE A 112 -38.34 30.78 -28.23
CA PHE A 112 -38.11 29.34 -28.26
C PHE A 112 -36.75 28.99 -28.87
N ILE A 113 -36.34 29.65 -29.96
CA ILE A 113 -35.00 29.46 -30.55
C ILE A 113 -33.91 29.91 -29.58
N VAL A 114 -34.06 31.07 -28.91
CA VAL A 114 -33.09 31.53 -27.91
C VAL A 114 -33.02 30.56 -26.72
N PHE A 115 -34.15 29.98 -26.28
CA PHE A 115 -34.18 28.99 -25.21
C PHE A 115 -33.49 27.67 -25.63
N VAL A 116 -33.76 27.16 -26.84
CA VAL A 116 -33.09 25.95 -27.37
C VAL A 116 -31.60 26.19 -27.64
N CYS A 117 -31.21 27.36 -28.16
CA CYS A 117 -29.80 27.72 -28.30
C CYS A 117 -29.12 27.89 -26.93
N SER A 118 -29.81 28.43 -25.92
CA SER A 118 -29.26 28.52 -24.57
C SER A 118 -29.11 27.13 -23.93
N LEU A 119 -30.02 26.18 -24.18
CA LEU A 119 -29.86 24.80 -23.71
C LEU A 119 -28.75 24.05 -24.46
N GLY A 120 -28.56 24.31 -25.76
CA GLY A 120 -27.44 23.76 -26.54
C GLY A 120 -26.08 24.33 -26.16
N LEU A 121 -26.03 25.62 -25.77
CA LEU A 121 -24.81 26.27 -25.28
C LEU A 121 -24.53 25.97 -23.80
N TRP A 122 -25.53 25.52 -23.03
CA TRP A 122 -25.38 25.03 -21.66
C TRP A 122 -25.15 23.51 -21.58
N SER A 123 -25.52 22.72 -22.59
CA SER A 123 -25.15 21.30 -22.64
C SER A 123 -23.65 21.09 -22.83
N ASP A 124 -22.95 22.05 -23.44
CA ASP A 124 -21.50 22.02 -23.56
C ASP A 124 -20.78 22.37 -22.24
N SER A 125 -21.51 22.89 -21.24
CA SER A 125 -20.97 23.29 -19.92
C SER A 125 -21.42 22.39 -18.76
N ILE A 126 -22.26 21.37 -19.01
CA ILE A 126 -22.67 20.33 -18.03
C ILE A 126 -22.24 18.92 -18.50
N LEU A 127 -21.32 18.84 -19.45
CA LEU A 127 -20.37 17.73 -19.43
C LEU A 127 -19.36 18.07 -18.35
N PHE A 128 -19.48 17.38 -17.20
CA PHE A 128 -18.32 17.16 -16.34
C PHE A 128 -17.11 16.95 -17.26
N PRO A 129 -15.95 17.56 -17.00
CA PRO A 129 -14.74 17.04 -17.58
C PRO A 129 -14.63 15.63 -17.01
N LEU A 130 -15.18 14.64 -17.73
CA LEU A 130 -14.47 13.42 -17.94
C LEU A 130 -13.14 13.92 -18.45
N HIS A 131 -12.20 14.10 -17.50
CA HIS A 131 -10.80 13.96 -17.80
C HIS A 131 -10.80 12.77 -18.73
N LYS A 132 -10.54 13.05 -20.02
CA LYS A 132 -10.00 12.03 -20.89
C LYS A 132 -8.76 11.60 -20.12
N LEU A 133 -8.93 10.58 -19.27
CA LEU A 133 -7.91 9.57 -19.08
C LEU A 133 -7.53 9.28 -20.51
N SER A 134 -6.48 9.94 -20.97
CA SER A 134 -5.84 9.51 -22.19
C SER A 134 -5.56 8.05 -21.86
N PRO A 135 -6.23 7.09 -22.53
CA PRO A 135 -5.68 5.77 -22.51
C PRO A 135 -4.33 6.06 -23.14
N ILE A 136 -3.26 5.96 -22.35
CA ILE A 136 -1.95 5.74 -22.94
C ILE A 136 -2.25 4.55 -23.84
N ALA A 137 -2.27 4.80 -25.15
CA ALA A 137 -2.51 3.75 -26.13
C ALA A 137 -1.60 2.64 -25.67
N ALA A 138 -2.20 1.52 -25.24
CA ALA A 138 -1.48 0.44 -24.63
C ALA A 138 -0.42 0.03 -25.66
N SER A 139 0.81 0.52 -25.49
CA SER A 139 1.97 -0.21 -25.94
C SER A 139 1.72 -1.58 -25.39
N LEU A 140 1.56 -2.55 -26.28
CA LEU A 140 1.30 -3.94 -25.89
C LEU A 140 2.40 -4.26 -24.87
N GLU A 141 2.06 -4.25 -23.58
CA GLU A 141 3.06 -4.30 -22.52
C GLU A 141 3.57 -5.73 -22.56
N LEU A 142 4.68 -5.93 -23.28
CA LEU A 142 5.27 -7.24 -23.47
C LEU A 142 5.61 -7.81 -22.09
N PRO A 143 5.50 -9.13 -21.89
CA PRO A 143 5.95 -9.76 -20.66
C PRO A 143 7.38 -9.32 -20.33
N ALA A 144 7.64 -9.07 -19.06
CA ALA A 144 8.97 -8.72 -18.61
C ALA A 144 9.96 -9.87 -18.93
N ASN A 145 11.25 -9.56 -19.00
CA ASN A 145 12.27 -10.61 -19.09
C ASN A 145 12.35 -11.41 -17.77
N SER A 146 13.23 -12.42 -17.69
CA SER A 146 13.40 -13.23 -16.47
C SER A 146 13.92 -12.42 -15.28
N THR A 147 14.48 -11.23 -15.52
CA THR A 147 14.91 -10.28 -14.49
C THR A 147 13.95 -9.11 -14.28
N LEU A 148 12.69 -9.26 -14.71
CA LEU A 148 11.63 -8.27 -14.53
C LEU A 148 11.95 -6.87 -15.12
N GLY A 149 12.95 -6.75 -15.99
CA GLY A 149 13.44 -5.50 -16.55
C GLY A 149 14.59 -4.85 -15.77
N PHE A 150 15.07 -5.46 -14.70
CA PHE A 150 16.25 -5.03 -13.95
C PHE A 150 17.53 -5.73 -14.45
N GLY A 151 18.69 -5.19 -14.08
CA GLY A 151 19.98 -5.85 -14.30
C GLY A 151 20.10 -7.18 -13.56
N ALA A 152 19.58 -7.26 -12.32
CA ALA A 152 19.45 -8.50 -11.56
C ALA A 152 18.30 -8.45 -10.54
N LEU A 153 17.82 -9.63 -10.13
CA LEU A 153 17.06 -9.81 -8.89
C LEU A 153 17.98 -10.44 -7.87
N LEU A 154 18.08 -9.85 -6.68
CA LEU A 154 18.99 -10.26 -5.63
C LEU A 154 18.19 -10.64 -4.38
N ALA A 155 18.29 -11.90 -3.97
CA ALA A 155 17.71 -12.33 -2.72
C ALA A 155 18.69 -12.16 -1.56
N VAL A 156 18.22 -11.53 -0.48
CA VAL A 156 18.89 -11.50 0.82
C VAL A 156 18.60 -12.84 1.51
N SER A 157 19.34 -13.87 1.14
CA SER A 157 19.09 -15.24 1.64
C SER A 157 20.40 -15.99 1.91
N PRO A 158 20.67 -16.40 3.16
CA PRO A 158 21.80 -17.30 3.41
C PRO A 158 21.54 -18.65 2.74
N SER A 159 22.61 -19.34 2.30
CA SER A 159 22.50 -20.66 1.66
C SER A 159 21.82 -21.72 2.54
N THR A 160 21.89 -21.53 3.86
CA THR A 160 21.26 -22.40 4.86
C THR A 160 19.81 -22.02 5.18
N SER A 161 19.25 -20.98 4.56
CA SER A 161 17.88 -20.55 4.85
C SER A 161 16.87 -21.62 4.42
N PRO A 162 15.95 -22.05 5.29
CA PRO A 162 14.89 -22.97 4.90
C PRO A 162 13.88 -22.34 3.94
N ARG A 163 13.81 -21.00 3.88
CA ARG A 163 12.82 -20.26 3.07
C ARG A 163 13.22 -20.15 1.60
N ARG A 164 14.52 -20.21 1.34
CA ARG A 164 15.13 -20.16 0.00
C ARG A 164 14.52 -21.18 -0.97
N HIS A 165 14.13 -22.36 -0.48
CA HIS A 165 13.52 -23.38 -1.34
C HIS A 165 12.18 -22.91 -1.93
N GLY A 166 11.29 -22.34 -1.12
CA GLY A 166 10.00 -21.83 -1.57
C GLY A 166 10.16 -20.71 -2.60
N LEU A 167 11.10 -19.78 -2.35
CA LEU A 167 11.43 -18.70 -3.28
C LEU A 167 11.92 -19.24 -4.64
N ILE A 168 12.78 -20.27 -4.63
CA ILE A 168 13.26 -20.92 -5.86
C ILE A 168 12.13 -21.64 -6.60
N GLN A 169 11.20 -22.30 -5.88
CA GLN A 169 10.04 -22.96 -6.50
C GLN A 169 9.16 -21.92 -7.22
N ALA A 170 8.82 -20.82 -6.56
CA ALA A 170 8.03 -19.73 -7.13
C ALA A 170 8.70 -19.12 -8.37
N ALA A 171 10.01 -18.86 -8.28
CA ALA A 171 10.81 -18.31 -9.38
C ALA A 171 10.84 -19.26 -10.60
N ASN A 172 11.02 -20.56 -10.36
CA ASN A 172 11.03 -21.57 -11.42
C ASN A 172 9.68 -21.67 -12.15
N VAL A 173 8.56 -21.62 -11.41
CA VAL A 173 7.20 -21.68 -12.00
C VAL A 173 6.91 -20.44 -12.85
N THR A 174 7.43 -19.28 -12.46
CA THR A 174 7.18 -17.99 -13.16
C THR A 174 8.27 -17.60 -14.17
N ASP A 175 9.24 -18.48 -14.44
CA ASP A 175 10.43 -18.22 -15.26
C ASP A 175 11.20 -16.95 -14.84
N ILE A 176 11.32 -16.73 -13.53
CA ILE A 176 12.06 -15.62 -12.93
C ILE A 176 13.45 -16.11 -12.51
N GLN A 177 14.47 -15.31 -12.78
CA GLN A 177 15.84 -15.59 -12.40
C GLN A 177 16.24 -14.73 -11.20
N ILE A 178 16.46 -15.39 -10.07
CA ILE A 178 16.95 -14.76 -8.84
C ILE A 178 18.40 -15.17 -8.62
N THR A 179 19.25 -14.17 -8.40
CA THR A 179 20.63 -14.34 -7.96
C THR A 179 20.67 -14.30 -6.44
N PHE A 180 21.48 -15.18 -5.86
CA PHE A 180 21.62 -15.31 -4.42
C PHE A 180 23.08 -15.06 -4.05
N PRO A 181 23.47 -13.79 -3.78
CA PRO A 181 24.80 -13.50 -3.27
C PRO A 181 25.11 -14.31 -2.01
N GLU A 182 26.35 -14.75 -1.86
CA GLU A 182 26.78 -15.51 -0.69
C GLU A 182 26.87 -14.58 0.53
N LEU A 183 25.93 -14.72 1.46
CA LEU A 183 25.96 -13.94 2.69
C LEU A 183 26.98 -14.51 3.67
N PRO A 184 27.77 -13.65 4.34
CA PRO A 184 28.65 -14.09 5.42
C PRO A 184 27.82 -14.55 6.63
N LYS A 185 28.43 -15.41 7.45
CA LYS A 185 27.87 -15.77 8.75
C LYS A 185 28.22 -14.67 9.75
N TRP A 186 27.26 -13.79 10.02
CA TRP A 186 27.41 -12.72 11.00
C TRP A 186 27.67 -13.27 12.42
N THR A 187 28.54 -12.57 13.15
CA THR A 187 29.05 -12.96 14.46
C THR A 187 28.67 -11.93 15.54
N ASP A 188 28.92 -12.27 16.80
CA ASP A 188 28.74 -11.34 17.93
C ASP A 188 29.71 -10.15 17.83
N GLU A 189 30.85 -10.33 17.18
CA GLU A 189 31.82 -9.26 16.90
C GLU A 189 31.25 -8.27 15.87
N ASP A 190 30.60 -8.76 14.81
CA ASP A 190 29.92 -7.90 13.84
C ASP A 190 28.80 -7.08 14.47
N GLU A 191 28.04 -7.68 15.39
CA GLU A 191 27.03 -6.97 16.18
C GLU A 191 27.66 -5.87 17.02
N GLN A 192 28.75 -6.17 17.74
CA GLN A 192 29.46 -5.18 18.57
C GLN A 192 30.01 -4.04 17.71
N ASN A 193 30.62 -4.36 16.57
CA ASN A 193 31.14 -3.38 15.62
C ASN A 193 30.04 -2.50 15.04
N PHE A 194 28.84 -3.05 14.79
CA PHE A 194 27.70 -2.26 14.34
C PHE A 194 27.17 -1.29 15.42
N ARG A 195 27.27 -1.67 16.69
CA ARG A 195 26.83 -0.85 17.83
C ARG A 195 27.87 0.18 18.25
N ALA A 196 29.16 -0.08 18.04
CA ALA A 196 30.26 0.76 18.51
C ALA A 196 30.19 2.24 18.04
N PRO A 197 29.91 2.57 16.76
CA PRO A 197 29.82 3.95 16.30
C PRO A 197 28.72 4.76 16.98
N SER A 198 27.70 4.10 17.50
CA SER A 198 26.48 4.76 17.97
C SER A 198 26.64 5.40 19.34
N GLY A 199 27.57 4.94 20.18
CA GLY A 199 27.71 5.38 21.59
C GLY A 199 26.47 5.14 22.47
N VAL A 200 25.34 4.75 21.88
CA VAL A 200 24.07 4.45 22.50
C VAL A 200 24.08 2.97 22.88
N GLY A 201 24.40 2.69 24.14
CA GLY A 201 24.38 1.33 24.71
C GLY A 201 22.99 0.69 24.80
N ASP A 202 21.93 1.39 24.39
CA ASP A 202 20.53 0.96 24.54
C ASP A 202 19.72 1.27 23.27
N SER A 203 20.09 0.63 22.15
CA SER A 203 19.26 0.64 20.94
C SER A 203 18.31 -0.56 20.97
N SER A 204 17.02 -0.36 20.71
CA SER A 204 16.01 -1.43 20.62
C SER A 204 16.21 -2.42 19.44
N LEU A 205 17.25 -2.22 18.64
CA LEU A 205 17.66 -3.16 17.59
C LEU A 205 18.02 -4.52 18.19
N THR A 206 17.26 -5.54 17.80
CA THR A 206 17.62 -6.93 18.09
C THR A 206 18.80 -7.37 17.22
N LYS A 207 19.48 -8.43 17.64
CA LYS A 207 20.54 -9.07 16.86
C LYS A 207 20.08 -9.47 15.45
N GLY A 208 18.87 -10.02 15.34
CA GLY A 208 18.28 -10.38 14.04
C GLY A 208 18.11 -9.17 13.12
N MET A 209 17.65 -8.04 13.65
CA MET A 209 17.53 -6.79 12.89
C MET A 209 18.89 -6.26 12.40
N ILE A 210 19.93 -6.35 13.21
CA ILE A 210 21.29 -5.94 12.81
C ILE A 210 21.83 -6.85 11.71
N PHE A 211 21.65 -8.16 11.85
CA PHE A 211 22.12 -9.12 10.85
C PHE A 211 21.37 -9.00 9.53
N ALA A 212 20.07 -8.74 9.55
CA ALA A 212 19.32 -8.38 8.34
C ALA A 212 19.89 -7.11 7.72
N TRP A 213 20.08 -6.04 8.49
CA TRP A 213 20.69 -4.80 8.01
C TRP A 213 22.03 -5.06 7.31
N LEU A 214 22.97 -5.73 7.99
CA LEU A 214 24.28 -6.05 7.42
C LEU A 214 24.18 -6.90 6.16
N SER A 215 23.21 -7.82 6.08
CA SER A 215 22.96 -8.65 4.90
C SER A 215 22.50 -7.82 3.70
N HIS A 216 21.58 -6.87 3.89
CA HIS A 216 21.18 -5.94 2.82
C HIS A 216 22.34 -5.09 2.33
N LEU A 217 23.17 -4.54 3.22
CA LEU A 217 24.37 -3.79 2.83
C LEU A 217 25.36 -4.66 2.07
N HIS A 218 25.52 -5.92 2.46
CA HIS A 218 26.38 -6.86 1.75
C HIS A 218 25.87 -7.11 0.32
N VAL A 219 24.57 -7.33 0.13
CA VAL A 219 23.96 -7.51 -1.20
C VAL A 219 24.08 -6.23 -2.05
N LEU A 220 23.92 -5.05 -1.45
CA LEU A 220 24.13 -3.77 -2.15
C LEU A 220 25.59 -3.60 -2.62
N ARG A 221 26.58 -3.99 -1.81
CA ARG A 221 28.00 -3.97 -2.22
C ARG A 221 28.27 -4.94 -3.36
N TRP A 222 27.75 -6.16 -3.27
CA TRP A 222 27.82 -7.13 -4.36
C TRP A 222 27.24 -6.56 -5.66
N PHE A 223 26.08 -5.88 -5.58
CA PHE A 223 25.47 -5.23 -6.72
C PHE A 223 26.38 -4.15 -7.33
N LEU A 224 26.99 -3.30 -6.51
CA LEU A 224 27.95 -2.32 -7.00
C LEU A 224 29.16 -3.00 -7.67
N GLU A 225 29.69 -4.07 -7.11
CA GLU A 225 30.82 -4.81 -7.68
C GLU A 225 30.49 -5.50 -9.01
N SER A 226 29.22 -5.87 -9.23
CA SER A 226 28.76 -6.56 -10.45
C SER A 226 28.84 -5.73 -11.74
N GLY A 227 28.94 -4.39 -11.63
CA GLY A 227 28.89 -3.48 -12.78
C GLY A 227 27.50 -3.30 -13.41
N LEU A 228 26.44 -3.84 -12.79
CA LEU A 228 25.05 -3.66 -13.24
C LEU A 228 24.51 -2.28 -12.85
N GLU A 229 23.50 -1.81 -13.60
CA GLU A 229 22.90 -0.48 -13.47
C GLU A 229 21.65 -0.44 -12.57
N THR A 230 20.90 -1.54 -12.51
CA THR A 230 19.71 -1.65 -11.66
C THR A 230 19.60 -3.03 -11.03
N ALA A 231 19.02 -3.10 -9.84
CA ALA A 231 18.69 -4.36 -9.19
C ALA A 231 17.36 -4.25 -8.44
N LEU A 232 16.62 -5.36 -8.38
CA LEU A 232 15.55 -5.58 -7.40
C LEU A 232 16.10 -6.44 -6.27
N ILE A 233 16.16 -5.88 -5.07
CA ILE A 233 16.58 -6.58 -3.86
C ILE A 233 15.33 -7.05 -3.13
N MET A 234 15.31 -8.31 -2.67
CA MET A 234 14.19 -8.88 -1.93
C MET A 234 14.63 -9.80 -0.80
N GLU A 235 13.85 -9.89 0.26
CA GLU A 235 14.03 -10.88 1.32
C GLU A 235 13.63 -12.29 0.82
N ASP A 236 13.97 -13.31 1.59
CA ASP A 236 13.85 -14.70 1.14
C ASP A 236 12.55 -15.41 1.54
N ASP A 237 11.62 -14.63 2.09
CA ASP A 237 10.29 -15.00 2.51
C ASP A 237 9.21 -14.39 1.63
N MET A 238 9.54 -14.00 0.40
CA MET A 238 8.59 -13.37 -0.51
C MET A 238 7.64 -14.36 -1.19
N ASP A 239 6.42 -13.89 -1.41
CA ASP A 239 5.43 -14.44 -2.32
C ASP A 239 5.03 -13.38 -3.36
N TRP A 240 4.49 -13.83 -4.49
CA TRP A 240 3.95 -12.97 -5.55
C TRP A 240 2.89 -13.70 -6.35
N ASP A 241 2.07 -12.93 -7.08
CA ASP A 241 1.08 -13.50 -7.98
C ASP A 241 1.74 -14.11 -9.22
N ILE A 242 1.20 -15.23 -9.73
CA ILE A 242 1.70 -15.91 -10.94
C ILE A 242 1.76 -15.00 -12.18
N HIS A 243 1.00 -13.90 -12.19
CA HIS A 243 0.98 -12.89 -13.25
C HIS A 243 2.09 -11.82 -13.13
N LEU A 244 2.99 -11.95 -12.15
CA LEU A 244 4.05 -10.99 -11.86
C LEU A 244 4.79 -10.54 -13.12
N ARG A 245 5.30 -11.52 -13.88
CA ARG A 245 6.12 -11.29 -15.07
C ARG A 245 5.30 -10.86 -16.29
N THR A 246 4.09 -11.36 -16.44
CA THR A 246 3.28 -11.21 -17.67
C THR A 246 2.41 -9.98 -17.67
N LEU A 247 2.00 -9.47 -16.50
CA LEU A 247 0.99 -8.42 -16.40
C LEU A 247 1.36 -7.36 -15.36
N GLN A 248 1.69 -7.75 -14.13
CA GLN A 248 1.85 -6.77 -13.04
C GLN A 248 3.08 -5.87 -13.26
N ILE A 249 4.26 -6.46 -13.46
CA ILE A 249 5.50 -5.70 -13.68
C ILE A 249 5.44 -4.83 -14.95
N PRO A 250 5.01 -5.33 -16.11
CA PRO A 250 4.88 -4.48 -17.30
C PRO A 250 3.99 -3.25 -17.06
N ARG A 251 2.85 -3.41 -16.38
CA ARG A 251 1.95 -2.28 -16.05
C ARG A 251 2.54 -1.30 -15.04
N VAL A 252 3.29 -1.78 -14.05
CA VAL A 252 4.04 -0.93 -13.12
C VAL A 252 5.10 -0.13 -13.87
N ALA A 253 5.90 -0.79 -14.71
CA ALA A 253 6.95 -0.15 -15.49
C ALA A 253 6.38 0.93 -16.43
N ALA A 254 5.27 0.63 -17.11
CA ALA A 254 4.55 1.59 -17.95
C ALA A 254 4.09 2.84 -17.18
N SER A 255 3.53 2.61 -15.99
CA SER A 255 3.04 3.68 -15.12
C SER A 255 4.17 4.56 -14.59
N ILE A 256 5.34 3.98 -14.29
CA ILE A 256 6.54 4.72 -13.90
C ILE A 256 7.06 5.58 -15.05
N ARG A 257 7.20 5.03 -16.27
CA ARG A 257 7.60 5.79 -17.47
C ARG A 257 6.65 6.98 -17.72
N SER A 258 5.35 6.73 -17.57
CA SER A 258 4.30 7.75 -17.71
C SER A 258 4.35 8.82 -16.61
N LEU A 259 4.64 8.45 -15.36
CA LEU A 259 4.79 9.39 -14.26
C LEU A 259 5.92 10.40 -14.52
N PHE A 260 6.99 10.00 -15.20
CA PHE A 260 8.11 10.88 -15.55
C PHE A 260 7.93 11.66 -16.85
N ASN A 261 6.76 11.54 -17.51
CA ASN A 261 6.46 12.05 -18.85
C ASN A 261 7.49 11.61 -19.88
N GLN A 262 7.92 10.34 -19.81
CA GLN A 262 8.96 9.82 -20.69
C GLN A 262 8.38 9.01 -21.83
N THR A 263 8.75 9.41 -23.04
CA THR A 263 8.53 8.69 -24.30
C THR A 263 9.76 7.91 -24.75
N LYS A 264 10.76 7.75 -23.85
CA LYS A 264 12.01 7.03 -24.14
C LYS A 264 11.70 5.57 -24.50
N ASP A 265 12.52 5.01 -25.38
CA ASP A 265 12.39 3.63 -25.82
C ASP A 265 12.39 2.66 -24.61
N PRO A 266 11.28 1.92 -24.37
CA PRO A 266 11.19 0.94 -23.30
C PRO A 266 12.28 -0.14 -23.35
N SER A 267 12.90 -0.36 -24.52
CA SER A 267 14.01 -1.30 -24.68
C SER A 267 15.29 -0.88 -23.96
N LEU A 268 15.50 0.43 -23.75
CA LEU A 268 16.68 0.99 -23.08
C LEU A 268 16.40 1.33 -21.62
N TYR A 269 15.16 1.72 -21.29
CA TYR A 269 14.78 2.20 -19.96
C TYR A 269 13.44 1.58 -19.54
N TYR A 270 13.45 0.31 -19.15
CA TYR A 270 12.23 -0.44 -18.81
C TYR A 270 11.40 0.27 -17.72
N TYR A 271 12.04 0.73 -16.64
CA TYR A 271 11.43 1.50 -15.56
C TYR A 271 11.58 3.03 -15.73
N GLY A 272 11.84 3.51 -16.95
CA GLY A 272 12.15 4.91 -17.19
C GLY A 272 13.59 5.28 -16.79
N ASP A 273 13.91 6.56 -16.93
CA ASP A 273 15.23 7.13 -16.73
C ASP A 273 15.71 6.98 -15.29
N LEU A 274 16.89 6.39 -15.14
CA LEU A 274 17.54 6.12 -13.86
C LEU A 274 17.85 7.43 -13.09
N ASN A 275 17.88 8.57 -13.77
CA ASN A 275 18.03 9.88 -13.13
C ASN A 275 16.71 10.44 -12.58
N ARG A 276 15.61 9.70 -12.54
CA ARG A 276 14.29 10.20 -12.07
C ARG A 276 13.77 9.50 -10.82
N TRP A 277 14.35 8.37 -10.46
CA TRP A 277 14.04 7.61 -9.27
C TRP A 277 15.33 7.05 -8.70
N ASP A 278 15.39 6.91 -7.38
CA ASP A 278 16.51 6.28 -6.69
C ASP A 278 16.06 4.92 -6.12
N MET A 279 14.81 4.80 -5.68
CA MET A 279 14.27 3.57 -5.11
C MET A 279 12.81 3.36 -5.50
N ILE A 280 12.42 2.11 -5.79
CA ILE A 280 11.01 1.75 -6.00
C ILE A 280 10.65 0.61 -5.03
N TYR A 281 9.72 0.87 -4.12
CA TYR A 281 9.16 -0.15 -3.25
C TYR A 281 8.13 -0.98 -4.01
N LEU A 282 8.44 -2.27 -4.19
CA LEU A 282 7.56 -3.25 -4.79
C LEU A 282 7.04 -4.27 -3.76
N GLY A 283 7.70 -4.40 -2.62
CA GLY A 283 7.26 -5.16 -1.45
C GLY A 283 7.62 -4.37 -0.21
N HIS A 284 6.60 -4.04 0.58
CA HIS A 284 6.72 -3.14 1.71
C HIS A 284 5.48 -3.29 2.61
N PHE A 285 5.60 -2.77 3.83
CA PHE A 285 4.50 -2.47 4.72
C PHE A 285 4.30 -0.96 4.75
N ASP A 286 3.17 -0.48 4.27
CA ASP A 286 2.95 0.95 4.33
C ASP A 286 2.48 1.37 5.72
N ARG A 287 3.21 2.32 6.28
CA ARG A 287 2.71 3.11 7.40
C ARG A 287 1.99 4.29 6.78
N TRP A 288 0.71 4.14 6.44
CA TRP A 288 -0.17 5.28 6.08
C TRP A 288 -0.32 6.31 7.21
N SER A 289 0.45 6.18 8.30
CA SER A 289 0.59 7.14 9.40
C SER A 289 0.91 8.57 8.95
N TRP A 290 1.38 8.77 7.72
CA TRP A 290 1.57 10.10 7.15
C TRP A 290 0.28 10.83 6.76
N LEU A 291 -0.84 10.10 6.67
CA LEU A 291 -2.19 10.65 6.52
C LEU A 291 -2.86 10.92 7.89
N GLY A 292 -2.17 10.64 9.01
CA GLY A 292 -2.70 10.78 10.37
C GLY A 292 -2.57 9.49 11.17
N THR A 293 -2.81 9.57 12.49
CA THR A 293 -2.82 8.39 13.38
C THR A 293 -4.00 7.46 13.14
N GLU A 294 -5.03 7.93 12.43
CA GLU A 294 -6.22 7.17 12.08
C GLU A 294 -6.23 6.92 10.57
N ILE A 295 -6.65 5.71 10.16
CA ILE A 295 -6.65 5.28 8.76
C ILE A 295 -8.03 4.69 8.45
N GLY A 296 -8.57 5.03 7.28
CA GLY A 296 -9.79 4.42 6.76
C GLY A 296 -10.88 5.41 6.40
N VAL A 297 -12.06 4.87 6.09
CA VAL A 297 -13.21 5.64 5.61
C VAL A 297 -13.67 6.64 6.67
N GLY A 298 -13.87 7.89 6.27
CA GLY A 298 -14.29 8.97 7.17
C GLY A 298 -13.12 9.73 7.82
N VAL A 299 -11.91 9.17 7.78
CA VAL A 299 -10.66 9.86 8.16
C VAL A 299 -9.92 10.31 6.91
N LEU A 300 -9.72 9.37 5.98
CA LEU A 300 -9.18 9.67 4.66
C LEU A 300 -10.34 9.98 3.71
N ILE A 301 -10.10 10.97 2.86
CA ILE A 301 -11.06 11.37 1.82
C ILE A 301 -10.34 11.43 0.47
N PRO A 302 -11.05 11.23 -0.66
CA PRO A 302 -10.43 11.14 -1.97
C PRO A 302 -9.61 12.36 -2.39
N SER A 303 -9.96 13.56 -1.91
CA SER A 303 -9.17 14.78 -2.15
C SER A 303 -7.75 14.70 -1.60
N ASN A 304 -7.44 13.79 -0.67
CA ASN A 304 -6.06 13.60 -0.19
C ASN A 304 -5.13 13.09 -1.29
N LEU A 305 -5.64 12.52 -2.39
CA LEU A 305 -4.84 12.13 -3.53
C LEU A 305 -4.52 13.30 -4.48
N THR A 306 -5.31 14.39 -4.50
CA THR A 306 -5.13 15.44 -5.51
C THR A 306 -3.84 16.25 -5.32
N ASP A 307 -3.37 16.36 -4.08
CA ASP A 307 -2.16 17.12 -3.74
C ASP A 307 -0.88 16.28 -3.88
N HIS A 308 -1.01 14.98 -4.18
CA HIS A 308 0.11 14.05 -4.28
C HIS A 308 0.21 13.51 -5.71
N PRO A 309 1.37 13.64 -6.40
CA PRO A 309 1.56 13.02 -7.70
C PRO A 309 1.32 11.51 -7.60
N HIS A 310 0.40 10.97 -8.38
CA HIS A 310 0.14 9.53 -8.38
C HIS A 310 -0.37 9.06 -9.74
N ARG A 311 -0.30 7.74 -9.96
CA ARG A 311 -0.88 7.07 -11.13
C ARG A 311 -1.70 5.88 -10.68
N TYR A 312 -2.88 5.74 -11.26
CA TYR A 312 -3.66 4.51 -11.18
C TYR A 312 -3.11 3.49 -12.18
N ILE A 313 -2.97 2.25 -11.70
CA ILE A 313 -2.51 1.11 -12.49
C ILE A 313 -3.64 0.09 -12.44
N LEU A 314 -4.33 -0.12 -13.57
CA LEU A 314 -5.31 -1.18 -13.65
C LEU A 314 -4.61 -2.54 -13.45
N ASP A 315 -5.10 -3.34 -12.49
CA ASP A 315 -4.62 -4.67 -12.16
C ASP A 315 -5.79 -5.59 -11.77
N ASP A 316 -6.27 -6.32 -12.76
CA ASP A 316 -7.31 -7.35 -12.69
C ASP A 316 -6.85 -8.64 -12.00
N THR A 317 -5.55 -8.78 -11.72
CA THR A 317 -4.98 -9.93 -11.01
C THR A 317 -5.05 -9.78 -9.50
N MET A 318 -5.29 -8.57 -8.99
CA MET A 318 -5.45 -8.34 -7.55
C MET A 318 -6.67 -9.07 -6.96
N PRO A 319 -6.61 -9.47 -5.68
CA PRO A 319 -7.80 -9.93 -4.98
C PRO A 319 -8.83 -8.80 -4.86
N PRO A 320 -10.13 -9.12 -4.80
CA PRO A 320 -11.15 -8.14 -4.48
C PRO A 320 -10.97 -7.62 -3.04
N ARG A 321 -11.52 -6.43 -2.74
CA ARG A 321 -11.31 -5.77 -1.43
C ARG A 321 -11.68 -6.63 -0.20
N TYR A 322 -12.68 -7.51 -0.32
CA TYR A 322 -13.10 -8.39 0.77
C TYR A 322 -12.13 -9.55 1.06
N ASP A 323 -11.18 -9.80 0.15
CA ASP A 323 -10.11 -10.79 0.26
C ASP A 323 -8.71 -10.12 0.44
N MET A 324 -8.65 -8.79 0.53
CA MET A 324 -7.43 -8.04 0.87
C MET A 324 -7.23 -7.93 2.38
N HIS A 325 -6.03 -7.53 2.82
CA HIS A 325 -5.83 -7.13 4.20
C HIS A 325 -6.81 -6.00 4.57
N PRO A 326 -7.53 -6.05 5.71
CA PRO A 326 -8.60 -5.10 6.03
C PRO A 326 -8.15 -3.64 6.03
N GLU A 327 -6.93 -3.35 6.49
CA GLU A 327 -6.41 -1.98 6.51
C GLU A 327 -6.20 -1.44 5.10
N MET A 328 -5.60 -2.23 4.20
CA MET A 328 -5.42 -1.86 2.80
C MET A 328 -6.77 -1.66 2.11
N ALA A 329 -7.70 -2.60 2.30
CA ALA A 329 -9.05 -2.49 1.75
C ALA A 329 -9.74 -1.19 2.22
N SER A 330 -9.57 -0.84 3.50
CA SER A 330 -10.09 0.39 4.09
C SER A 330 -9.46 1.64 3.47
N VAL A 331 -8.13 1.66 3.31
CA VAL A 331 -7.40 2.77 2.66
C VAL A 331 -7.88 3.00 1.22
N LEU A 332 -7.89 1.94 0.40
CA LEU A 332 -8.33 2.04 -0.99
C LEU A 332 -9.79 2.51 -1.09
N THR A 333 -10.63 2.11 -0.13
CA THR A 333 -12.02 2.58 -0.03
C THR A 333 -12.11 4.05 0.31
N ALA A 334 -11.35 4.50 1.30
CA ALA A 334 -11.39 5.86 1.78
C ALA A 334 -10.84 6.87 0.75
N LEU A 335 -9.90 6.43 -0.09
CA LEU A 335 -9.32 7.22 -1.17
C LEU A 335 -10.08 7.09 -2.51
N ASP A 336 -11.23 6.40 -2.53
CA ASP A 336 -12.06 6.14 -3.71
C ASP A 336 -11.27 5.59 -4.92
N VAL A 337 -10.33 4.68 -4.64
CA VAL A 337 -9.51 4.04 -5.66
C VAL A 337 -10.39 3.04 -6.41
N PRO A 338 -10.48 3.05 -7.75
CA PRO A 338 -11.33 2.11 -8.46
C PRO A 338 -11.02 0.63 -8.13
N PRO A 339 -12.00 -0.28 -8.26
CA PRO A 339 -11.73 -1.72 -8.15
C PRO A 339 -10.59 -2.14 -9.07
N ASN A 340 -9.86 -3.21 -8.69
CA ASN A 340 -8.78 -3.77 -9.50
C ASN A 340 -7.76 -2.72 -9.93
N THR A 341 -7.42 -1.77 -9.06
CA THR A 341 -6.50 -0.68 -9.36
C THR A 341 -5.48 -0.51 -8.26
N ARG A 342 -4.19 -0.52 -8.64
CA ARG A 342 -3.09 -0.10 -7.79
C ARG A 342 -2.83 1.39 -7.94
N ILE A 343 -2.09 1.95 -6.99
CA ILE A 343 -1.62 3.34 -6.99
C ILE A 343 -0.10 3.30 -6.98
N LEU A 344 0.52 4.04 -7.90
CA LEU A 344 1.93 4.40 -7.85
C LEU A 344 2.04 5.84 -7.37
N HIS A 345 2.85 6.11 -6.36
CA HIS A 345 3.06 7.47 -5.84
C HIS A 345 4.48 7.65 -5.28
N PRO A 346 5.00 8.89 -5.16
CA PRO A 346 6.20 9.19 -4.39
C PRO A 346 6.05 8.67 -2.95
N SER A 347 7.08 8.00 -2.45
CA SER A 347 7.08 7.46 -1.10
C SER A 347 7.31 8.58 -0.09
N LYS A 348 6.51 8.62 0.98
CA LYS A 348 6.69 9.56 2.08
C LYS A 348 7.24 8.88 3.34
N PHE A 349 6.63 7.76 3.72
CA PHE A 349 7.08 6.93 4.85
C PHE A 349 6.89 5.43 4.54
N PRO A 350 7.51 4.93 3.46
CA PRO A 350 7.47 3.50 3.16
C PRO A 350 8.17 2.75 4.30
N PHE A 351 7.67 1.59 4.70
CA PHE A 351 8.31 0.78 5.73
C PHE A 351 8.42 -0.67 5.26
N GLY A 352 9.36 -1.45 5.78
CA GLY A 352 9.65 -2.80 5.29
C GLY A 352 10.50 -2.81 4.02
N SER A 353 11.65 -3.47 4.10
CA SER A 353 12.59 -3.68 3.01
C SER A 353 12.42 -5.04 2.33
N TRP A 354 11.18 -5.54 2.29
CA TRP A 354 10.78 -6.84 1.73
C TRP A 354 11.16 -6.99 0.26
N ALA A 355 10.85 -5.99 -0.58
CA ALA A 355 11.34 -5.94 -1.96
C ALA A 355 11.44 -4.50 -2.48
N TYR A 356 12.63 -4.07 -2.87
CA TYR A 356 12.88 -2.72 -3.37
C TYR A 356 13.88 -2.71 -4.52
N ALA A 357 13.57 -1.93 -5.55
CA ALA A 357 14.48 -1.70 -6.65
C ALA A 357 15.38 -0.49 -6.38
N VAL A 358 16.61 -0.56 -6.88
CA VAL A 358 17.63 0.50 -6.77
C VAL A 358 18.33 0.71 -8.11
N THR A 359 18.86 1.91 -8.31
CA THR A 359 19.88 2.19 -9.33
C THR A 359 21.26 2.01 -8.73
N ARG A 360 22.27 1.95 -9.57
CA ARG A 360 23.67 1.90 -9.15
C ARG A 360 24.04 3.10 -8.27
N GLU A 361 23.62 4.30 -8.65
CA GLU A 361 23.89 5.52 -7.89
C GLU A 361 23.19 5.50 -6.53
N SER A 362 21.93 5.06 -6.48
CA SER A 362 21.20 5.03 -5.22
C SER A 362 21.70 3.94 -4.28
N ALA A 363 22.17 2.80 -4.78
CA ALA A 363 22.83 1.78 -3.97
C ALA A 363 24.09 2.32 -3.28
N ALA A 364 24.91 3.10 -3.98
CA ALA A 364 26.07 3.78 -3.39
C ALA A 364 25.65 4.79 -2.32
N ARG A 365 24.55 5.54 -2.53
CA ARG A 365 24.01 6.44 -1.50
C ARG A 365 23.48 5.68 -0.29
N ILE A 366 22.78 4.57 -0.47
CA ILE A 366 22.27 3.75 0.64
C ILE A 366 23.43 3.24 1.52
N LEU A 367 24.55 2.87 0.91
CA LEU A 367 25.75 2.42 1.62
C LEU A 367 26.53 3.55 2.34
N SER A 368 26.15 4.81 2.15
CA SER A 368 26.81 5.95 2.79
C SER A 368 26.35 6.16 4.23
N ASP A 369 27.15 6.90 4.99
CA ASP A 369 26.85 7.28 6.37
C ASP A 369 25.65 8.21 6.47
N ASP A 370 25.25 8.87 5.38
CA ASP A 370 24.07 9.74 5.37
C ASP A 370 22.75 8.96 5.31
N VAL A 371 22.80 7.67 4.94
CA VAL A 371 21.60 6.85 4.72
C VAL A 371 21.56 5.65 5.64
N ALA A 372 22.34 4.59 5.34
CA ALA A 372 22.15 3.30 6.01
C ALA A 372 23.45 2.53 6.21
N SER A 373 24.63 3.15 6.18
CA SER A 373 25.84 2.47 6.66
C SER A 373 25.71 2.09 8.15
N ALA A 374 26.61 1.25 8.65
CA ALA A 374 26.68 0.93 10.08
C ALA A 374 27.01 2.16 10.96
N ALA A 375 27.68 3.16 10.39
CA ALA A 375 28.01 4.42 11.04
C ALA A 375 26.93 5.49 10.85
N ALA A 376 25.85 5.18 10.11
CA ALA A 376 24.79 6.15 9.85
C ALA A 376 24.14 6.64 11.16
N PRO A 377 23.73 7.93 11.23
CA PRO A 377 23.09 8.47 12.42
C PRO A 377 21.82 7.70 12.81
N LYS A 378 21.88 7.07 13.98
CA LYS A 378 20.74 6.41 14.61
C LYS A 378 19.97 7.45 15.43
N TRP A 379 18.94 8.03 14.83
CA TRP A 379 18.02 8.99 15.44
C TRP A 379 17.00 8.19 16.26
N ALA A 380 16.93 8.49 17.55
CA ALA A 380 16.12 7.77 18.53
C ALA A 380 16.51 6.28 18.69
N GLN A 381 16.19 5.70 19.85
CA GLN A 381 16.57 4.34 20.25
C GLN A 381 15.87 3.23 19.43
N MET A 382 15.28 3.54 18.27
CA MET A 382 14.40 2.66 17.46
C MET A 382 14.75 2.65 15.97
N ASP A 383 16.03 2.59 15.60
CA ASP A 383 16.42 2.69 14.19
C ASP A 383 16.67 1.31 13.55
N SER A 384 15.82 0.87 12.62
CA SER A 384 16.03 -0.31 11.73
C SER A 384 16.45 0.13 10.32
N LEU A 385 16.92 -0.81 9.48
CA LEU A 385 17.20 -0.52 8.08
C LEU A 385 15.96 0.09 7.39
N ASP A 386 14.79 -0.46 7.65
CA ASP A 386 13.51 0.03 7.10
C ASP A 386 13.26 1.48 7.48
N ASN A 387 13.47 1.82 8.75
CA ASN A 387 13.36 3.19 9.24
C ASN A 387 14.38 4.09 8.51
N ALA A 388 15.63 3.64 8.33
CA ALA A 388 16.68 4.38 7.63
C ALA A 388 16.30 4.73 6.20
N LEU A 389 15.82 3.74 5.45
CA LEU A 389 15.33 3.94 4.09
C LEU A 389 14.07 4.83 4.08
N SER A 390 13.13 4.62 5.00
CA SER A 390 11.90 5.42 5.14
C SER A 390 12.21 6.91 5.29
N ARG A 391 13.15 7.26 6.16
CA ARG A 391 13.59 8.64 6.35
C ARG A 391 14.33 9.19 5.15
N ALA A 392 15.19 8.39 4.52
CA ALA A 392 15.91 8.84 3.34
C ALA A 392 14.92 9.21 2.22
N CYS A 393 13.84 8.45 2.08
CA CYS A 393 12.73 8.75 1.18
C CYS A 393 11.96 10.01 1.61
N GLY A 394 11.44 10.04 2.85
CA GLY A 394 10.60 11.14 3.35
C GLY A 394 11.34 12.47 3.51
N GLY A 395 12.65 12.42 3.79
CA GLY A 395 13.55 13.56 3.90
C GLY A 395 14.17 14.01 2.57
N GLY A 396 13.92 13.29 1.47
CA GLY A 396 14.38 13.66 0.13
C GLY A 396 15.84 13.30 -0.19
N ALA A 397 16.53 12.55 0.66
CA ALA A 397 17.85 12.00 0.35
C ALA A 397 17.80 10.94 -0.77
N LEU A 398 16.66 10.25 -0.90
CA LEU A 398 16.34 9.33 -1.98
C LEU A 398 14.98 9.69 -2.59
N ARG A 399 14.89 9.68 -3.93
CA ARG A 399 13.64 9.83 -4.67
C ARG A 399 12.97 8.48 -4.77
N CYS A 400 12.09 8.21 -3.82
CA CYS A 400 11.42 6.92 -3.69
C CYS A 400 10.01 6.95 -4.29
N TYR A 401 9.59 5.81 -4.84
CA TYR A 401 8.22 5.59 -5.29
C TYR A 401 7.69 4.27 -4.72
N THR A 402 6.41 4.22 -4.38
CA THR A 402 5.73 3.06 -3.79
C THR A 402 4.58 2.63 -4.69
N VAL A 403 4.39 1.31 -4.83
CA VAL A 403 3.22 0.70 -5.47
C VAL A 403 2.30 0.11 -4.40
N ASN A 404 1.01 0.44 -4.47
CA ASN A 404 -0.02 0.04 -3.51
C ASN A 404 -1.28 -0.53 -4.15
N PRO A 405 -1.80 -1.68 -3.69
CA PRO A 405 -1.10 -2.66 -2.87
C PRO A 405 0.24 -3.06 -3.49
N GLU A 406 1.13 -3.60 -2.67
CA GLU A 406 2.45 -4.06 -3.05
C GLU A 406 2.39 -5.28 -3.98
N ILE A 407 3.44 -5.45 -4.78
CA ILE A 407 3.61 -6.51 -5.78
C ILE A 407 4.16 -7.79 -5.14
N PHE A 408 5.08 -7.65 -4.20
CA PHE A 408 5.65 -8.72 -3.41
C PHE A 408 5.20 -8.58 -1.97
N HIS A 409 4.76 -9.68 -1.35
CA HIS A 409 4.37 -9.69 0.06
C HIS A 409 5.13 -10.81 0.77
N HIS A 410 5.55 -10.57 2.01
CA HIS A 410 6.18 -11.61 2.82
C HIS A 410 5.19 -12.74 3.20
N LEU A 411 5.70 -13.96 3.26
CA LEU A 411 5.02 -15.14 3.78
C LEU A 411 5.01 -15.05 5.31
N GLU A 412 3.83 -15.01 5.91
CA GLU A 412 3.74 -14.97 7.38
C GLU A 412 3.91 -16.35 8.03
N GLY A 413 4.57 -16.39 9.18
CA GLY A 413 4.70 -17.59 10.02
C GLY A 413 5.94 -17.61 10.92
N PRO A 414 5.99 -18.50 11.94
CA PRO A 414 6.95 -18.43 13.05
C PRO A 414 8.42 -18.71 12.69
N LYS A 415 8.73 -18.98 11.42
CA LYS A 415 10.10 -19.15 10.90
C LYS A 415 10.33 -18.39 9.60
N ASN A 416 9.42 -17.47 9.27
CA ASN A 416 9.37 -16.92 7.94
C ASN A 416 10.17 -15.63 7.79
N SER A 417 10.78 -15.03 8.83
CA SER A 417 11.51 -13.77 8.66
C SER A 417 13.04 -13.90 8.85
N LEU A 418 13.81 -13.04 8.17
CA LEU A 418 15.27 -12.91 8.35
C LEU A 418 15.65 -12.42 9.75
N ILE A 419 14.80 -11.60 10.38
CA ILE A 419 15.09 -11.05 11.71
C ILE A 419 14.71 -11.99 12.86
N ASP A 420 14.20 -13.19 12.56
CA ASP A 420 13.67 -14.18 13.52
C ASP A 420 12.78 -13.53 14.59
N TYR A 421 12.05 -12.51 14.17
CA TYR A 421 11.15 -11.76 15.03
C TYR A 421 9.84 -12.53 15.10
N ASN A 422 9.41 -12.85 16.31
CA ASN A 422 8.16 -13.54 16.54
C ASN A 422 6.99 -12.56 16.33
N TYR A 423 6.68 -12.27 15.06
CA TYR A 423 5.57 -11.41 14.64
C TYR A 423 4.21 -11.99 15.09
N ASP A 424 4.13 -13.30 15.34
CA ASP A 424 2.94 -13.98 15.87
C ASP A 424 2.62 -13.62 17.33
N ARG A 425 3.44 -12.77 18.00
CA ARG A 425 3.06 -12.16 19.28
C ARG A 425 2.23 -10.89 19.15
N ALA A 426 2.16 -10.28 17.97
CA ALA A 426 1.18 -9.22 17.72
C ALA A 426 -0.18 -9.89 17.53
N GLU A 427 -1.14 -9.54 18.39
CA GLU A 427 -2.51 -10.08 18.32
C GLU A 427 -3.15 -9.60 17.00
N LYS A 428 -3.18 -10.48 16.00
CA LYS A 428 -3.84 -10.20 14.72
C LYS A 428 -5.35 -10.17 14.95
N SER A 429 -6.03 -9.20 14.36
CA SER A 429 -7.48 -9.13 14.47
C SER A 429 -8.14 -10.38 13.90
N GLU A 430 -9.29 -10.77 14.46
CA GLU A 430 -10.06 -11.91 13.98
C GLU A 430 -10.42 -11.77 12.48
N ALA A 431 -10.61 -10.53 12.01
CA ALA A 431 -10.87 -10.23 10.61
C ALA A 431 -9.71 -10.64 9.69
N VAL A 432 -8.46 -10.36 10.08
CA VAL A 432 -7.25 -10.75 9.34
C VAL A 432 -7.12 -12.27 9.31
N ILE A 433 -7.26 -12.92 10.47
CA ILE A 433 -7.18 -14.39 10.57
C ILE A 433 -8.24 -15.04 9.69
N ASN A 434 -9.49 -14.59 9.80
CA ASN A 434 -10.59 -15.12 9.00
C ASN A 434 -10.41 -14.86 7.50
N GLN A 435 -9.85 -13.71 7.10
CA GLN A 435 -9.57 -13.44 5.68
C GLN A 435 -8.53 -14.44 5.15
N ARG A 436 -7.42 -14.66 5.85
CA ARG A 436 -6.40 -15.62 5.40
C ARG A 436 -6.87 -17.06 5.41
N LEU A 437 -7.69 -17.45 6.37
CA LEU A 437 -8.29 -18.78 6.38
C LEU A 437 -9.25 -18.98 5.20
N ARG A 438 -9.98 -17.93 4.79
CA ARG A 438 -10.86 -17.98 3.61
C ARG A 438 -10.06 -18.03 2.31
N THR A 439 -9.02 -17.22 2.19
CA THR A 439 -8.25 -17.14 0.94
C THR A 439 -7.26 -18.28 0.81
N GLY A 440 -6.55 -18.65 1.87
CA GLY A 440 -5.42 -19.57 1.79
C GLY A 440 -4.25 -19.01 0.98
N GLU A 441 -4.17 -17.68 0.83
CA GLU A 441 -3.12 -16.96 0.10
C GLU A 441 -2.45 -15.93 0.99
N THR A 442 -1.27 -15.48 0.58
CA THR A 442 -0.60 -14.29 1.12
C THR A 442 -1.46 -13.05 0.86
N ASP A 443 -1.44 -12.10 1.80
CA ASP A 443 -2.21 -10.86 1.66
C ASP A 443 -1.87 -10.14 0.35
N HIS A 444 -2.90 -9.54 -0.26
CA HIS A 444 -2.84 -8.83 -1.55
C HIS A 444 -2.45 -9.69 -2.76
N ILE A 445 -2.21 -10.99 -2.60
CA ILE A 445 -1.92 -11.92 -3.68
C ILE A 445 -3.12 -12.83 -3.94
N ARG A 446 -3.58 -12.89 -5.19
CA ARG A 446 -4.76 -13.68 -5.55
C ARG A 446 -4.40 -15.12 -5.93
N CYS A 447 -3.28 -15.34 -6.58
CA CYS A 447 -2.81 -16.68 -6.91
C CYS A 447 -1.30 -16.73 -6.68
N GLY A 448 -0.90 -16.99 -5.44
CA GLY A 448 0.50 -17.02 -5.01
C GLY A 448 1.04 -18.43 -4.82
N PHE A 449 2.09 -18.56 -4.02
CA PHE A 449 2.79 -19.81 -3.75
C PHE A 449 2.60 -20.30 -2.32
N ALA A 450 2.07 -19.48 -1.40
CA ALA A 450 1.86 -19.82 0.01
C ALA A 450 1.17 -21.16 0.27
N SER A 451 0.19 -21.52 -0.58
CA SER A 451 -0.62 -22.73 -0.41
C SER A 451 0.09 -24.05 -0.79
N GLY A 452 1.27 -24.01 -1.41
CA GLY A 452 1.98 -25.20 -1.91
C GLY A 452 1.40 -25.88 -3.16
N HIS A 453 0.28 -25.39 -3.73
CA HIS A 453 -0.36 -26.00 -4.91
C HIS A 453 0.53 -26.06 -6.18
N PHE A 454 1.60 -25.27 -6.24
CA PHE A 454 2.54 -25.24 -7.35
C PHE A 454 3.90 -25.91 -7.01
N GLU A 455 3.97 -26.65 -5.90
CA GLU A 455 5.14 -27.47 -5.59
C GLU A 455 5.30 -28.59 -6.62
N PHE A 456 6.52 -28.73 -7.15
CA PHE A 456 6.84 -29.77 -8.13
C PHE A 456 7.94 -30.72 -7.66
N GLY A 457 8.61 -30.41 -6.53
CA GLY A 457 9.74 -31.19 -6.03
C GLY A 457 10.81 -31.40 -7.11
N ASN A 458 11.07 -32.66 -7.46
CA ASN A 458 12.02 -33.04 -8.51
C ASN A 458 11.34 -33.39 -9.86
N ASN A 459 10.03 -33.18 -10.00
CA ASN A 459 9.28 -33.54 -11.20
C ASN A 459 9.39 -32.48 -12.30
N THR A 460 10.37 -32.66 -13.20
CA THR A 460 10.63 -31.73 -14.31
C THR A 460 9.49 -31.62 -15.32
N LYS A 461 8.66 -32.67 -15.49
CA LYS A 461 7.48 -32.62 -16.36
C LYS A 461 6.39 -31.73 -15.77
N LEU A 462 6.17 -31.85 -14.46
CA LEU A 462 5.22 -31.02 -13.73
C LEU A 462 5.68 -29.57 -13.70
N LEU A 463 6.97 -29.31 -13.47
CA LEU A 463 7.53 -27.95 -13.59
C LEU A 463 7.28 -27.35 -14.98
N LYS A 464 7.58 -28.08 -16.07
CA LYS A 464 7.32 -27.60 -17.44
C LYS A 464 5.84 -27.32 -17.69
N HIS A 465 4.95 -28.10 -17.08
CA HIS A 465 3.52 -27.87 -17.12
C HIS A 465 3.14 -26.57 -16.39
N PHE A 466 3.62 -26.37 -15.16
CA PHE A 466 3.39 -25.14 -14.40
C PHE A 466 3.99 -23.90 -15.07
N GLN A 467 5.21 -23.97 -15.59
CA GLN A 467 5.79 -22.88 -16.38
C GLN A 467 4.90 -22.49 -17.56
N LYS A 468 4.32 -23.46 -18.25
CA LYS A 468 3.45 -23.22 -19.39
C LYS A 468 2.08 -22.67 -18.98
N GLU A 469 1.36 -23.35 -18.10
CA GLU A 469 -0.03 -23.02 -17.78
C GLU A 469 -0.14 -21.95 -16.70
N VAL A 470 0.68 -22.02 -15.65
CA VAL A 470 0.65 -21.08 -14.53
C VAL A 470 1.47 -19.83 -14.85
N GLY A 471 2.78 -19.96 -15.08
CA GLY A 471 3.67 -18.79 -15.27
C GLY A 471 3.42 -18.02 -16.56
N ARG A 472 3.44 -18.69 -17.72
CA ARG A 472 3.36 -18.00 -19.04
C ARG A 472 1.95 -17.64 -19.45
N LYS A 473 0.96 -18.50 -19.18
CA LYS A 473 -0.45 -18.24 -19.51
C LYS A 473 -1.22 -17.53 -18.40
N GLY A 474 -0.70 -17.47 -17.17
CA GLY A 474 -1.39 -16.86 -16.04
C GLY A 474 -2.59 -17.67 -15.52
N ARG A 475 -2.69 -18.97 -15.83
CA ARG A 475 -3.84 -19.76 -15.37
C ARG A 475 -3.63 -20.21 -13.93
N CYS A 476 -4.46 -19.70 -13.03
CA CYS A 476 -4.46 -20.17 -11.65
C CYS A 476 -5.12 -21.55 -11.56
N LEU A 477 -4.32 -22.60 -11.42
CA LEU A 477 -4.80 -24.00 -11.34
C LEU A 477 -5.29 -24.37 -9.93
N LYS A 478 -5.50 -23.39 -9.05
CA LYS A 478 -6.02 -23.63 -7.70
C LYS A 478 -7.55 -23.77 -7.75
N PRO A 479 -8.15 -24.63 -6.91
CA PRO A 479 -9.60 -24.84 -6.90
C PRO A 479 -10.37 -23.51 -6.74
N GLY A 480 -11.37 -23.28 -7.60
CA GLY A 480 -12.23 -22.10 -7.54
C GLY A 480 -11.57 -20.77 -7.93
N ARG A 481 -10.40 -20.81 -8.59
CA ARG A 481 -9.63 -19.60 -8.96
C ARG A 481 -9.23 -19.53 -10.44
N ASP A 482 -9.59 -20.50 -11.27
CA ASP A 482 -9.37 -20.38 -12.72
C ASP A 482 -10.25 -19.24 -13.25
N ALA A 483 -9.70 -18.35 -14.06
CA ALA A 483 -10.40 -17.20 -14.62
C ALA A 483 -11.43 -17.59 -15.71
N LEU A 484 -11.65 -18.90 -15.90
CA LEU A 484 -12.45 -19.52 -16.96
C LEU A 484 -13.69 -20.27 -16.44
N GLU A 485 -14.02 -20.20 -15.14
CA GLU A 485 -15.29 -20.70 -14.59
C GLU A 485 -16.25 -19.58 -14.20
#